data_AF-A0A2T6ZNM8-F1
#
_entry.id   AF-A0A2T6ZNM8-F1
#
_cell.length_a   1.000
_cell.length_b   1.000
_cell.length_c   1.000
_cell.angle_alpha   90.00
_cell.angle_beta   90.00
_cell.angle_gamma   90.00
#
_symmetry.space_group_name_H-M   'P 1'
#
loop_
_entity.id
_entity.type
_entity.pdbx_description
1 polymer ?
#
loop_
_entity_poly.entity_id
_entity_poly.type
_entity_poly.pdbx_seq_one_letter_code
_entity_poly.pdbx_strand_id
1 'polypeptide(L)'
;MFQATALPALIIAQVESKYDMSRLIFYREQSSKMNGQFAFTSSMVVAEMPYSIICAVSCFICLYFPPGFNPTPSRGGHHFLMILVYELFSVTLGQMISAFIPNSFFAALLNPFIIITFVLFCGVTILKPNLPKFWRAWLYKLDPFTRIIGGMVVTELHGAKVTCDPHEYNNFPIPDGQTCGGYAAKFMETMPGYIRDLNATGSCNYCAYSVGDEFF
;
A
#
# COMPACT_ATOMS: atom_id res chain seq x y z
N MET A 1 -4.92 -2.75 5.03
CA MET A 1 -4.20 -1.91 4.03
C MET A 1 -2.96 -2.58 3.49
N PHE A 2 -1.97 -2.99 4.31
CA PHE A 2 -0.79 -3.71 3.80
C PHE A 2 -1.13 -4.99 3.05
N GLN A 3 -2.19 -5.70 3.45
CA GLN A 3 -2.71 -6.89 2.74
C GLN A 3 -3.01 -6.67 1.25
N ALA A 4 -3.25 -5.42 0.81
CA ALA A 4 -3.43 -5.11 -0.61
C ALA A 4 -2.18 -5.44 -1.43
N THR A 5 -0.98 -5.46 -0.84
CA THR A 5 0.27 -5.82 -1.55
C THR A 5 0.33 -7.26 -2.03
N ALA A 6 -0.57 -8.13 -1.56
CA ALA A 6 -0.68 -9.51 -2.04
C ALA A 6 -1.39 -9.62 -3.40
N LEU A 7 -2.23 -8.64 -3.76
CA LEU A 7 -3.02 -8.68 -5.01
C LEU A 7 -2.17 -8.82 -6.28
N PRO A 8 -1.09 -8.03 -6.48
CA PRO A 8 -0.26 -8.15 -7.68
C PRO A 8 0.36 -9.52 -7.83
N ALA A 9 0.82 -10.13 -6.74
CA ALA A 9 1.45 -11.45 -6.79
C ALA A 9 0.49 -12.50 -7.35
N LEU A 10 -0.80 -12.42 -7.01
CA LEU A 10 -1.84 -13.32 -7.52
C LEU A 10 -2.19 -13.01 -8.98
N ILE A 11 -2.40 -11.73 -9.31
CA ILE A 11 -2.83 -11.29 -10.64
C ILE A 11 -1.73 -11.57 -11.68
N ILE A 12 -0.48 -11.24 -11.37
CA ILE A 12 0.65 -11.43 -12.28
C ILE A 12 0.75 -12.90 -12.69
N ALA A 13 0.73 -13.84 -11.73
CA ALA A 13 0.83 -15.26 -12.02
C ALA A 13 -0.29 -15.76 -12.97
N GLN A 14 -1.51 -15.22 -12.85
CA GLN A 14 -2.63 -15.57 -13.72
C GLN A 14 -2.47 -14.98 -15.12
N VAL A 15 -2.16 -13.68 -15.20
CA VAL A 15 -2.01 -12.94 -16.46
C VAL A 15 -0.87 -13.51 -17.31
N GLU A 16 0.24 -13.91 -16.71
CA GLU A 16 1.37 -14.49 -17.42
C GLU A 16 1.00 -15.77 -18.17
N SER A 17 0.28 -16.67 -17.50
CA SER A 17 -0.17 -17.93 -18.11
C SER A 17 -1.10 -17.69 -19.31
N LYS A 18 -1.96 -16.67 -19.23
CA LYS A 18 -2.88 -16.28 -20.32
C LYS A 18 -2.13 -15.63 -21.48
N TYR A 19 -1.14 -14.79 -21.18
CA TYR A 19 -0.31 -14.16 -22.19
C TYR A 19 0.50 -15.19 -22.97
N ASP A 20 1.09 -16.18 -22.30
CA ASP A 20 1.89 -17.23 -22.93
C ASP A 20 1.07 -18.08 -23.92
N MET A 21 -0.12 -18.53 -23.50
CA MET A 21 -1.04 -19.26 -24.39
C MET A 21 -1.42 -18.43 -25.63
N SER A 22 -1.72 -17.15 -25.43
CA SER A 22 -2.14 -16.27 -26.51
C SER A 22 -1.00 -15.91 -27.46
N ARG A 23 0.23 -15.83 -26.94
CA ARG A 23 1.45 -15.58 -27.72
C ARG A 23 1.73 -16.69 -28.74
N LEU A 24 1.45 -17.94 -28.39
CA LEU A 24 1.60 -19.07 -29.32
C LEU A 24 0.68 -18.93 -30.55
N ILE A 25 -0.56 -18.48 -30.32
CA ILE A 25 -1.53 -18.21 -31.39
C ILE A 25 -1.05 -17.02 -32.24
N PHE A 26 -0.60 -15.95 -31.58
CA PHE A 26 -0.09 -14.76 -32.26
C PHE A 26 1.10 -15.08 -33.18
N TYR A 27 2.08 -15.88 -32.74
CA TYR A 27 3.21 -16.25 -33.61
C TYR A 27 2.76 -17.00 -34.87
N ARG A 28 1.72 -17.84 -34.77
CA ARG A 28 1.12 -18.50 -35.92
C ARG A 28 0.47 -17.51 -36.87
N GLU A 29 -0.33 -16.57 -36.36
CA GLU A 29 -1.01 -15.55 -37.18
C GLU A 29 -0.06 -14.50 -37.77
N GLN A 30 0.99 -14.16 -37.04
CA GLN A 30 2.02 -13.23 -37.47
C GLN A 30 2.82 -13.80 -38.64
N SER A 31 3.08 -15.12 -38.65
CA SER A 31 3.69 -15.80 -39.80
C SER A 31 2.86 -15.66 -41.08
N SER A 32 1.54 -15.52 -40.94
CA SER A 32 0.59 -15.28 -42.03
C SER A 32 0.38 -13.79 -42.36
N LYS A 33 1.14 -12.90 -41.71
CA LYS A 33 1.07 -11.42 -41.83
C LYS A 33 -0.31 -10.82 -41.55
N MET A 34 -1.14 -11.49 -40.73
CA MET A 34 -2.51 -11.03 -40.46
C MET A 34 -2.56 -9.93 -39.39
N ASN A 35 -1.77 -10.05 -38.32
CA ASN A 35 -1.83 -9.17 -37.14
C ASN A 35 -0.43 -8.62 -36.76
N GLY A 36 -0.38 -7.34 -36.38
CA GLY A 36 0.83 -6.69 -35.87
C GLY A 36 0.99 -6.81 -34.35
N GLN A 37 2.22 -6.65 -33.85
CA GLN A 37 2.53 -6.73 -32.41
C GLN A 37 1.73 -5.74 -31.56
N PHE A 38 1.49 -4.53 -32.08
CA PHE A 38 0.73 -3.50 -31.38
C PHE A 38 -0.75 -3.88 -31.21
N ALA A 39 -1.35 -4.48 -32.25
CA ALA A 39 -2.73 -4.96 -32.18
C ALA A 39 -2.89 -6.08 -31.15
N PHE A 40 -1.92 -6.99 -31.06
CA PHE A 40 -1.91 -8.07 -30.07
C PHE A 40 -1.77 -7.57 -28.62
N THR A 41 -0.80 -6.67 -28.37
CA THR A 41 -0.57 -6.15 -27.01
C THR A 41 -1.73 -5.29 -26.52
N SER A 42 -2.29 -4.44 -27.39
CA SER A 42 -3.46 -3.63 -27.04
C SER A 42 -4.72 -4.47 -26.80
N SER A 43 -4.97 -5.52 -27.59
CA SER A 43 -6.11 -6.40 -27.37
C SER A 43 -6.01 -7.18 -26.06
N MET A 44 -4.80 -7.59 -25.66
CA MET A 44 -4.56 -8.21 -24.36
C MET A 44 -4.90 -7.28 -23.19
N VAL A 45 -4.46 -6.02 -23.24
CA VAL A 45 -4.80 -5.04 -22.19
C VAL A 45 -6.31 -4.80 -22.13
N VAL A 46 -6.95 -4.61 -23.28
CA VAL A 46 -8.39 -4.33 -23.35
C VAL A 46 -9.23 -5.53 -22.90
N ALA A 47 -8.80 -6.76 -23.21
CA ALA A 47 -9.49 -7.97 -22.79
C ALA A 47 -9.47 -8.14 -21.25
N GLU A 48 -8.42 -7.68 -20.58
CA GLU A 48 -8.28 -7.77 -19.12
C GLU A 48 -9.04 -6.68 -18.34
N MET A 49 -9.40 -5.56 -18.98
CA MET A 49 -10.12 -4.44 -18.34
C MET A 49 -11.42 -4.85 -17.60
N PRO A 50 -12.37 -5.60 -18.19
CA PRO A 50 -13.60 -5.97 -17.49
C PRO A 50 -13.33 -6.88 -16.29
N TYR A 51 -12.38 -7.82 -16.41
CA TYR A 51 -12.00 -8.71 -15.32
C TYR A 51 -11.32 -7.95 -14.17
N SER A 52 -10.43 -7.02 -14.51
CA SER A 52 -9.77 -6.12 -13.56
C SER A 52 -10.78 -5.29 -12.77
N ILE A 53 -11.84 -4.77 -13.41
CA ILE A 53 -12.87 -3.99 -12.70
C ILE A 53 -13.67 -4.88 -11.73
N ILE A 54 -14.06 -6.09 -12.15
CA ILE A 54 -14.83 -7.01 -11.31
C ILE A 54 -14.00 -7.46 -10.09
N CYS A 55 -12.74 -7.78 -10.30
CA CYS A 55 -11.83 -8.17 -9.24
C CYS A 55 -11.50 -6.97 -8.32
N ALA A 56 -11.34 -5.76 -8.84
CA ALA A 56 -11.16 -4.55 -8.03
C ALA A 56 -12.35 -4.28 -7.11
N VAL A 57 -13.57 -4.40 -7.62
CA VAL A 57 -14.80 -4.25 -6.82
C VAL A 57 -14.87 -5.31 -5.72
N SER A 58 -14.57 -6.57 -6.06
CA SER A 58 -14.58 -7.68 -5.12
C SER A 58 -13.53 -7.49 -4.01
N CYS A 59 -12.31 -7.13 -4.40
CA CYS A 59 -11.20 -6.85 -3.47
C CYS A 59 -11.49 -5.63 -2.59
N PHE A 60 -12.07 -4.57 -3.16
CA PHE A 60 -12.48 -3.40 -2.39
C PHE A 60 -13.48 -3.77 -1.28
N ILE A 61 -14.51 -4.56 -1.60
CA ILE A 61 -15.49 -4.97 -0.59
C ILE A 61 -14.81 -5.81 0.52
N CYS A 62 -13.96 -6.76 0.13
CA CYS A 62 -13.27 -7.63 1.08
C CYS A 62 -12.20 -6.91 1.93
N LEU A 63 -11.56 -5.86 1.41
CA LEU A 63 -10.47 -5.16 2.12
C LEU A 63 -10.95 -3.94 2.90
N TYR A 64 -12.04 -3.29 2.46
CA TYR A 64 -12.49 -2.03 3.03
C TYR A 64 -13.47 -2.21 4.20
N PHE A 65 -14.43 -3.13 4.09
CA PHE A 65 -15.49 -3.27 5.09
C PHE A 65 -15.09 -4.03 6.36
N PRO A 66 -14.35 -5.17 6.31
CA PRO A 66 -14.04 -5.93 7.52
C PRO A 66 -13.26 -5.18 8.60
N PRO A 67 -12.29 -4.29 8.27
CA PRO A 67 -11.61 -3.47 9.27
C PRO A 67 -12.49 -2.37 9.91
N GLY A 68 -13.68 -2.09 9.36
CA GLY A 68 -14.55 -1.01 9.85
C GLY A 68 -14.04 0.39 9.49
N PHE A 69 -13.47 0.57 8.30
CA PHE A 69 -13.04 1.89 7.82
C PHE A 69 -14.21 2.88 7.67
N ASN A 70 -13.88 4.16 7.56
CA ASN A 70 -14.89 5.21 7.56
C ASN A 70 -15.83 5.06 6.34
N PRO A 71 -17.16 4.94 6.51
CA PRO A 71 -18.08 4.67 5.40
C PRO A 71 -18.32 5.88 4.47
N THR A 72 -17.65 7.00 4.69
CA THR A 72 -17.81 8.21 3.87
C THR A 72 -17.48 7.92 2.39
N PRO A 73 -18.39 8.21 1.43
CA PRO A 73 -18.19 7.89 0.02
C PRO A 73 -16.93 8.49 -0.60
N SER A 74 -16.51 9.67 -0.13
CA SER A 74 -15.26 10.31 -0.60
C SER A 74 -14.02 9.48 -0.28
N ARG A 75 -13.97 8.83 0.89
CA ARG A 75 -12.83 8.02 1.33
C ARG A 75 -12.87 6.64 0.67
N GLY A 76 -14.05 6.01 0.68
CA GLY A 76 -14.28 4.73 0.02
C GLY A 76 -14.02 4.78 -1.49
N GLY A 77 -14.47 5.84 -2.16
CA GLY A 77 -14.24 6.04 -3.59
C GLY A 77 -12.76 6.24 -3.93
N HIS A 78 -12.01 6.98 -3.08
CA HIS A 78 -10.56 7.10 -3.23
C HIS A 78 -9.85 5.76 -3.05
N HIS A 79 -10.24 5.00 -2.03
CA HIS A 79 -9.68 3.68 -1.76
C HIS A 79 -9.96 2.68 -2.90
N PHE A 80 -11.19 2.67 -3.43
CA PHE A 80 -11.55 1.89 -4.60
C PHE A 80 -10.71 2.25 -5.83
N LEU A 81 -10.55 3.55 -6.12
CA LEU A 81 -9.75 4.01 -7.25
C LEU A 81 -8.28 3.60 -7.10
N MET A 82 -7.72 3.67 -5.90
CA MET A 82 -6.35 3.20 -5.62
C MET A 82 -6.20 1.71 -5.90
N ILE A 83 -7.15 0.88 -5.46
CA ILE A 83 -7.15 -0.56 -5.75
C ILE A 83 -7.24 -0.81 -7.26
N LEU A 84 -8.14 -0.12 -7.96
CA LEU A 84 -8.32 -0.27 -9.40
C LEU A 84 -7.05 0.09 -10.19
N VAL A 85 -6.42 1.22 -9.88
CA VAL A 85 -5.15 1.64 -10.52
C VAL A 85 -4.05 0.61 -10.27
N TYR A 86 -3.99 0.09 -9.04
CA TYR A 86 -3.00 -0.90 -8.66
C TYR A 86 -3.20 -2.26 -9.34
N GLU A 87 -4.45 -2.64 -9.57
CA GLU A 87 -4.82 -3.83 -10.31
C GLU A 87 -4.43 -3.71 -11.79
N LEU A 88 -4.73 -2.57 -12.43
CA LEU A 88 -4.29 -2.29 -13.80
C LEU A 88 -2.75 -2.27 -13.91
N PHE A 89 -2.06 -1.73 -12.91
CA PHE A 89 -0.60 -1.79 -12.84
C PHE A 89 -0.11 -3.25 -12.76
N SER A 90 -0.77 -4.10 -11.97
CA SER A 90 -0.39 -5.51 -11.82
C SER A 90 -0.56 -6.30 -13.12
N VAL A 91 -1.66 -6.08 -13.85
CA VAL A 91 -1.91 -6.70 -15.15
C VAL A 91 -0.85 -6.28 -16.17
N THR A 92 -0.60 -4.99 -16.29
CA THR A 92 0.39 -4.46 -17.25
C THR A 92 1.81 -4.88 -16.91
N LEU A 93 2.15 -4.98 -15.62
CA LEU A 93 3.44 -5.51 -15.16
C LEU A 93 3.61 -7.00 -15.53
N GLY A 94 2.59 -7.83 -15.31
CA GLY A 94 2.64 -9.25 -15.68
C GLY A 94 2.76 -9.48 -17.20
N GLN A 95 2.05 -8.66 -18.00
CA GLN A 95 2.19 -8.67 -19.45
C GLN A 95 3.59 -8.24 -19.90
N MET A 96 4.18 -7.22 -19.25
CA MET A 96 5.55 -6.77 -19.52
C MET A 96 6.56 -7.89 -19.21
N ILE A 97 6.46 -8.55 -18.06
CA ILE A 97 7.34 -9.68 -17.69
C ILE A 97 7.21 -10.80 -18.72
N SER A 98 5.99 -11.18 -19.09
CA SER A 98 5.72 -12.21 -20.11
C SER A 98 6.22 -11.85 -21.51
N ALA A 99 6.29 -10.56 -21.84
CA ALA A 99 6.84 -10.10 -23.11
C ALA A 99 8.36 -10.26 -23.17
N PHE A 100 9.06 -10.09 -22.04
CA PHE A 100 10.52 -10.27 -21.96
C PHE A 100 10.94 -11.73 -21.81
N ILE A 101 10.12 -12.56 -21.18
CA ILE A 101 10.48 -13.93 -20.83
C ILE A 101 9.89 -14.93 -21.83
N PRO A 102 10.67 -15.91 -22.33
CA PRO A 102 10.22 -16.86 -23.34
C PRO A 102 9.32 -17.97 -22.79
N ASN A 103 9.22 -18.19 -21.48
CA ASN A 103 8.42 -19.28 -20.91
C ASN A 103 7.84 -18.88 -19.54
N SER A 104 6.57 -19.23 -19.30
CA SER A 104 5.86 -19.03 -18.03
C SER A 104 6.62 -19.55 -16.80
N PHE A 105 7.38 -20.65 -16.92
CA PHE A 105 8.17 -21.19 -15.81
C PHE A 105 9.26 -20.21 -15.33
N PHE A 106 9.97 -19.56 -16.26
CA PHE A 106 10.99 -18.57 -15.91
C PHE A 106 10.36 -17.28 -15.37
N ALA A 107 9.17 -16.91 -15.86
CA ALA A 107 8.44 -15.75 -15.37
C ALA A 107 8.02 -15.94 -13.90
N ALA A 108 7.47 -17.11 -13.59
CA ALA A 108 7.12 -17.50 -12.22
C ALA A 108 8.33 -17.49 -11.25
N LEU A 109 9.54 -17.77 -11.74
CA LEU A 109 10.76 -17.68 -10.93
C LEU A 109 11.21 -16.21 -10.70
N LEU A 110 10.96 -15.32 -11.66
CA LEU A 110 11.34 -13.90 -11.56
C LEU A 110 10.38 -13.10 -10.67
N ASN A 111 9.09 -13.44 -10.68
CA ASN A 111 8.05 -12.68 -9.97
C ASN A 111 8.34 -12.44 -8.49
N PRO A 112 8.77 -13.44 -7.70
CA PRO A 112 9.10 -13.22 -6.30
C PRO A 112 10.18 -12.16 -6.11
N PHE A 113 11.20 -12.11 -6.96
CA PHE A 113 12.27 -11.11 -6.85
C PHE A 113 11.74 -9.69 -7.05
N ILE A 114 10.86 -9.49 -8.03
CA ILE A 114 10.25 -8.19 -8.32
C ILE A 114 9.34 -7.76 -7.16
N ILE A 115 8.44 -8.66 -6.73
CA ILE A 115 7.47 -8.36 -5.66
C ILE A 115 8.17 -8.12 -4.32
N ILE A 116 9.16 -8.95 -3.95
CA ILE A 116 9.93 -8.75 -2.71
C ILE A 116 10.65 -7.41 -2.74
N THR A 117 11.19 -7.00 -3.90
CA THR A 117 11.81 -5.67 -4.03
C THR A 117 10.80 -4.56 -3.74
N PHE A 118 9.60 -4.59 -4.34
CA PHE A 118 8.58 -3.58 -4.04
C PHE A 118 8.14 -3.60 -2.57
N VAL A 119 7.92 -4.78 -1.99
CA VAL A 119 7.51 -4.91 -0.57
C VAL A 119 8.58 -4.43 0.41
N LEU A 120 9.87 -4.67 0.14
CA LEU A 120 10.95 -4.23 1.03
C LEU A 120 11.13 -2.70 1.01
N PHE A 121 10.99 -2.10 -0.18
CA PHE A 121 11.25 -0.68 -0.38
C PHE A 121 10.00 0.21 -0.27
N CYS A 122 8.82 -0.34 0.04
CA CYS A 122 7.56 0.40 0.14
C CYS A 122 7.43 1.38 1.32
N GLY A 123 8.41 1.43 2.21
CA GLY A 123 8.40 2.29 3.39
C GLY A 123 7.69 1.73 4.62
N VAL A 124 6.96 0.62 4.48
CA VAL A 124 6.29 -0.08 5.59
C VAL A 124 7.24 -1.06 6.27
N THR A 125 7.92 -1.91 5.49
CA THR A 125 8.85 -2.92 6.01
C THR A 125 10.13 -2.29 6.56
N ILE A 126 10.67 -1.31 5.83
CA ILE A 126 11.81 -0.50 6.24
C ILE A 126 11.40 0.96 6.13
N LEU A 127 11.40 1.65 7.27
CA LEU A 127 11.11 3.08 7.35
C LEU A 127 12.07 3.86 6.43
N LYS A 128 11.53 4.84 5.69
CA LYS A 128 12.28 5.73 4.79
C LYS A 128 13.60 6.29 5.35
N PRO A 129 13.72 6.74 6.62
CA PRO A 129 15.00 7.20 7.17
C PRO A 129 16.08 6.13 7.24
N ASN A 130 15.70 4.86 7.42
CA ASN A 130 16.60 3.72 7.59
C ASN A 130 17.03 3.10 6.25
N LEU A 131 16.45 3.54 5.12
CA LEU A 131 16.83 3.06 3.80
C LEU A 131 18.22 3.60 3.39
N PRO A 132 19.09 2.76 2.82
CA PRO A 132 20.37 3.21 2.27
C PRO A 132 20.18 4.35 1.27
N LYS A 133 21.07 5.35 1.31
CA LYS A 133 20.97 6.60 0.54
C LYS A 133 20.75 6.37 -0.96
N PHE A 134 21.39 5.34 -1.54
CA PHE A 134 21.25 4.97 -2.94
C PHE A 134 19.79 4.60 -3.29
N TRP A 135 19.23 3.59 -2.63
CA TRP A 135 17.86 3.10 -2.90
C TRP A 135 16.78 4.09 -2.47
N ARG A 136 17.02 4.86 -1.41
CA ARG A 136 16.10 5.89 -0.92
C ARG A 136 15.85 7.01 -1.94
N ALA A 137 16.83 7.33 -2.77
CA ALA A 137 16.75 8.47 -3.69
C ALA A 137 15.80 8.21 -4.88
N TRP A 138 15.81 6.99 -5.42
CA TRP A 138 15.11 6.64 -6.64
C TRP A 138 14.10 5.50 -6.46
N LEU A 139 14.49 4.37 -5.86
CA LEU A 139 13.63 3.18 -5.80
C LEU A 139 12.39 3.42 -4.94
N TYR A 140 12.54 4.09 -3.79
CA TYR A 140 11.40 4.50 -2.96
C TYR A 140 10.39 5.40 -3.70
N LYS A 141 10.85 6.20 -4.68
CA LYS A 141 9.98 7.09 -5.44
C LYS A 141 9.29 6.38 -6.61
N LEU A 142 9.98 5.40 -7.21
CA LEU A 142 9.48 4.60 -8.34
C LEU A 142 8.58 3.47 -7.89
N ASP A 143 8.75 2.97 -6.67
CA ASP A 143 7.97 1.86 -6.15
C ASP A 143 6.48 2.25 -6.03
N PRO A 144 5.59 1.59 -6.79
CA PRO A 144 4.16 1.87 -6.74
C PRO A 144 3.53 1.48 -5.40
N PHE A 145 4.12 0.52 -4.66
CA PHE A 145 3.56 0.06 -3.39
C PHE A 145 3.62 1.20 -2.36
N THR A 146 4.72 1.96 -2.35
CA THR A 146 4.86 3.18 -1.54
C THR A 146 3.68 4.14 -1.74
N ARG A 147 3.26 4.37 -3.01
CA ARG A 147 2.23 5.35 -3.35
C ARG A 147 0.83 4.87 -3.00
N ILE A 148 0.54 3.60 -3.29
CA ILE A 148 -0.76 3.00 -3.01
C ILE A 148 -0.98 2.89 -1.50
N ILE A 149 -0.01 2.34 -0.76
CA ILE A 149 -0.13 2.20 0.69
C ILE A 149 -0.19 3.58 1.35
N GLY A 150 0.70 4.50 0.97
CA GLY A 150 0.69 5.87 1.52
C GLY A 150 -0.63 6.58 1.26
N GLY A 151 -1.18 6.49 0.04
CA GLY A 151 -2.47 7.10 -0.31
C GLY A 151 -3.64 6.53 0.50
N MET A 152 -3.70 5.21 0.66
CA MET A 152 -4.74 4.55 1.48
C MET A 152 -4.61 4.91 2.97
N VAL A 153 -3.39 4.90 3.51
CA VAL A 153 -3.12 5.22 4.93
C VAL A 153 -3.50 6.67 5.23
N VAL A 154 -3.02 7.63 4.42
CA VAL A 154 -3.32 9.04 4.63
C VAL A 154 -4.82 9.29 4.57
N THR A 155 -5.54 8.69 3.61
CA THR A 155 -7.00 8.91 3.46
C THR A 155 -7.80 8.46 4.69
N GLU A 156 -7.42 7.36 5.32
CA GLU A 156 -8.12 6.86 6.51
C GLU A 156 -7.69 7.58 7.79
N LEU A 157 -6.39 7.84 7.96
CA LEU A 157 -5.85 8.52 9.14
C LEU A 157 -6.18 10.01 9.17
N HIS A 158 -6.49 10.62 8.02
CA HIS A 158 -6.74 12.05 7.94
C HIS A 158 -7.89 12.47 8.85
N GLY A 159 -7.63 13.38 9.80
CA GLY A 159 -8.62 13.81 10.79
C GLY A 159 -9.17 12.72 11.71
N ALA A 160 -8.56 11.53 11.76
CA ALA A 160 -8.95 10.47 12.69
C ALA A 160 -8.49 10.82 14.11
N LYS A 161 -9.42 10.85 15.07
CA LYS A 161 -9.07 11.10 16.48
C LYS A 161 -8.42 9.85 17.06
N VAL A 162 -7.21 10.00 17.59
CA VAL A 162 -6.47 8.90 18.23
C VAL A 162 -6.85 8.87 19.71
N THR A 163 -7.25 7.69 20.20
CA THR A 163 -7.46 7.43 21.62
C THR A 163 -6.59 6.27 22.03
N CYS A 164 -5.50 6.55 22.76
CA CYS A 164 -4.59 5.53 23.26
C CYS A 164 -5.27 4.58 24.24
N ASP A 165 -5.01 3.28 24.08
CA ASP A 165 -5.34 2.23 25.04
C ASP A 165 -4.44 2.36 26.30
N PRO A 166 -4.87 1.91 27.51
CA PRO A 166 -4.01 1.86 28.70
C PRO A 166 -2.56 1.39 28.50
N HIS A 167 -2.31 0.48 27.57
CA HIS A 167 -0.96 -0.03 27.27
C HIS A 167 -0.13 0.83 26.31
N GLU A 168 -0.77 1.74 25.57
CA GLU A 168 -0.11 2.63 24.60
C GLU A 168 0.34 3.95 25.21
N TYR A 169 -0.06 4.22 26.47
CA TYR A 169 0.43 5.38 27.19
C TYR A 169 1.90 5.21 27.55
N ASN A 170 2.69 6.23 27.24
CA ASN A 170 4.03 6.37 27.76
C ASN A 170 3.93 6.86 29.20
N ASN A 171 4.28 5.98 30.13
CA ASN A 171 4.26 6.28 31.56
C ASN A 171 5.62 6.85 31.96
N PHE A 172 5.62 8.07 32.50
CA PHE A 172 6.83 8.67 33.07
C PHE A 172 6.59 9.15 34.52
N PRO A 173 7.58 8.99 35.41
CA PRO A 173 7.48 9.45 36.79
C PRO A 173 7.61 10.97 36.88
N ILE A 174 6.86 11.59 37.80
CA ILE A 174 6.86 13.04 38.06
C ILE A 174 7.54 13.30 39.41
N PRO A 175 8.36 14.36 39.55
CA PRO A 175 8.89 14.79 40.85
C PRO A 175 7.79 15.13 41.87
N ASP A 176 8.06 14.88 43.16
CA ASP A 176 7.11 15.12 44.24
C ASP A 176 6.66 16.59 44.31
N GLY A 177 5.35 16.81 44.40
CA GLY A 177 4.74 18.13 44.54
C GLY A 177 4.34 18.83 43.23
N GLN A 178 4.53 18.20 42.06
CA GLN A 178 4.02 18.72 40.78
C GLN A 178 2.89 17.86 40.22
N THR A 179 1.96 18.50 39.51
CA THR A 179 0.92 17.81 38.72
C THR A 179 1.45 17.46 37.35
N CYS A 180 0.91 16.42 36.70
CA CYS A 180 1.33 16.08 35.35
C CYS A 180 1.17 17.27 34.38
N GLY A 181 0.05 17.98 34.45
CA GLY A 181 -0.17 19.16 33.62
C GLY A 181 0.88 20.25 33.82
N GLY A 182 1.32 20.48 35.06
CA GLY A 182 2.34 21.48 35.37
C GLY A 182 3.75 21.08 34.89
N TYR A 183 4.13 19.82 35.10
CA TYR A 183 5.44 19.31 34.70
C TYR A 183 5.56 19.16 33.17
N ALA A 184 4.49 18.67 32.52
CA ALA A 184 4.49 18.38 31.09
C ALA A 184 4.11 19.59 30.21
N ALA A 185 3.67 20.72 30.77
CA ALA A 185 3.27 21.90 30.00
C ALA A 185 4.31 22.32 28.94
N LYS A 186 5.59 22.41 29.35
CA LYS A 186 6.68 22.77 28.43
C LYS A 186 6.96 21.70 27.37
N PHE A 187 6.72 20.43 27.69
CA PHE A 187 6.88 19.33 26.76
C PHE A 187 5.78 19.34 25.68
N MET A 188 4.53 19.62 26.09
CA MET A 188 3.36 19.73 25.21
C MET A 188 3.43 20.89 24.20
N GLU A 189 4.27 21.91 24.46
CA GLU A 189 4.53 22.98 23.47
C GLU A 189 5.44 22.52 22.32
N THR A 190 6.26 21.50 22.56
CA THR A 190 7.28 21.04 21.59
C THR A 190 6.85 19.80 20.83
N MET A 191 5.99 18.98 21.43
CA MET A 191 5.58 17.68 20.91
C MET A 191 4.05 17.61 20.81
N PRO A 192 3.51 17.06 19.69
CA PRO A 192 2.08 16.78 19.59
C PRO A 192 1.64 15.69 20.58
N GLY A 193 0.33 15.53 20.77
CA GLY A 193 -0.24 14.51 21.65
C GLY A 193 -1.13 15.06 22.75
N TYR A 194 -1.52 14.20 23.69
CA TYR A 194 -2.36 14.58 24.83
C TYR A 194 -2.06 13.74 26.07
N ILE A 195 -2.39 14.30 27.24
CA ILE A 195 -2.30 13.63 28.53
C ILE A 195 -3.71 13.23 28.95
N ARG A 196 -3.88 12.00 29.45
CA ARG A 196 -5.19 11.52 29.91
C ARG A 196 -5.66 12.27 31.16
N ASP A 197 -4.79 12.36 32.17
CA ASP A 197 -5.10 12.92 33.48
C ASP A 197 -4.09 14.01 33.89
N LEU A 198 -4.47 15.28 33.77
CA LEU A 198 -3.58 16.40 34.11
C LEU A 198 -3.30 16.55 35.61
N ASN A 199 -4.17 15.98 36.46
CA ASN A 199 -4.06 16.06 37.92
C ASN A 199 -3.39 14.84 38.55
N ALA A 200 -2.93 13.87 37.75
CA ALA A 200 -2.24 12.69 38.26
C ALA A 200 -0.92 13.09 38.96
N THR A 201 -0.69 12.50 40.12
CA THR A 201 0.54 12.63 40.92
C THR A 201 1.31 11.31 40.90
N GLY A 202 2.63 11.36 40.78
CA GLY A 202 3.50 10.18 40.76
C GLY A 202 3.80 9.68 39.35
N SER A 203 2.79 9.26 38.58
CA SER A 203 2.97 8.78 37.19
C SER A 203 2.02 9.49 36.24
N CYS A 204 2.54 9.95 35.09
CA CYS A 204 1.71 10.51 34.03
C CYS A 204 1.59 9.59 32.82
N ASN A 205 0.40 9.58 32.22
CA ASN A 205 0.07 8.81 31.03
C ASN A 205 0.01 9.75 29.81
N TYR A 206 1.02 9.70 28.96
CA TYR A 206 1.10 10.52 27.74
C TYR A 206 0.85 9.68 26.48
N CYS A 207 -0.04 10.18 25.63
CA CYS A 207 -0.32 9.66 24.30
C CYS A 207 0.40 10.54 23.28
N ALA A 208 1.25 9.92 22.45
CA ALA A 208 2.10 10.65 21.51
C ALA A 208 1.33 11.31 20.35
N TYR A 209 0.12 10.83 20.06
CA TYR A 209 -0.68 11.29 18.92
C TYR A 209 -2.09 11.66 19.38
N SER A 210 -2.58 12.81 18.95
CA SER A 210 -3.94 13.30 19.16
C SER A 210 -4.81 13.11 17.92
N VAL A 211 -4.22 13.26 16.74
CA VAL A 211 -4.85 13.11 15.43
C VAL A 211 -3.97 12.22 14.56
N GLY A 212 -4.59 11.38 13.72
CA GLY A 212 -3.88 10.47 12.80
C GLY A 212 -2.98 11.18 11.79
N ASP A 213 -3.18 12.49 11.57
CA ASP A 213 -2.32 13.34 10.76
C ASP A 213 -0.91 13.51 11.31
N GLU A 214 -0.73 13.35 12.62
CA GLU A 214 0.57 13.47 13.29
C GLU A 214 1.45 12.22 13.08
N PHE A 215 0.93 11.18 12.42
CA PHE A 215 1.63 9.91 12.19
C PHE A 215 2.58 9.94 10.99
N PHE A 216 2.41 10.85 10.02
CA PHE A 216 3.11 10.81 8.72
C PHE A 216 3.90 12.07 8.36
#